data_AF-A0A1M3D9H8-F1
#
_entry.id   AF-A0A1M3D9H8-F1
#
_cell.length_a   1.000
_cell.length_b   1.000
_cell.length_c   1.000
_cell.angle_alpha   90.00
_cell.angle_beta   90.00
_cell.angle_gamma   90.00
#
_symmetry.space_group_name_H-M   'P 1'
#
loop_
_entity.id
_entity.type
_entity.pdbx_description
1 polymer ?
#
loop_
_entity_poly.entity_id
_entity_poly.type
_entity_poly.pdbx_seq_one_letter_code
_entity_poly.pdbx_strand_id
1 'polypeptide(L)' 'MIEAKPPPTDAILTDAKTADRYNAAIELWGERLWRAGARICRAVVADGMALPFTCPAPAAQPAQP' A
#
# COMPACT_ATOMS: atom_id res chain seq x y z
N MET A 1 7.84 10.82 -8.48
CA MET A 1 7.42 11.46 -7.21
C MET A 1 7.03 10.38 -6.22
N ILE A 2 7.39 10.52 -4.95
CA ILE A 2 6.89 9.66 -3.87
C ILE A 2 5.48 10.13 -3.54
N GLU A 3 4.51 9.22 -3.49
CA GLU A 3 3.15 9.55 -3.11
C GLU A 3 3.09 9.89 -1.62
N ALA A 4 2.78 11.15 -1.29
CA ALA A 4 2.66 11.58 0.09
C ALA A 4 1.47 10.89 0.77
N LYS A 5 1.65 10.55 2.06
CA LYS A 5 0.55 10.07 2.89
C LYS A 5 -0.53 11.17 2.98
N PRO A 6 -1.82 10.84 2.80
CA PRO A 6 -2.91 11.78 3.05
C PRO A 6 -2.80 12.39 4.46
N PRO A 7 -2.77 13.73 4.61
CA PRO A 7 -2.75 14.36 5.92
C PRO A 7 -4.13 14.26 6.59
N PRO A 8 -4.19 14.04 7.91
CA PRO A 8 -5.46 14.16 8.64
C PRO A 8 -5.90 15.63 8.73
N THR A 9 -7.20 15.84 8.93
CA THR A 9 -7.81 17.14 9.23
C THR A 9 -8.64 17.04 10.50
N ASP A 10 -8.75 18.09 11.29
CA ASP A 10 -9.53 18.07 12.55
C ASP A 10 -10.99 17.62 12.38
N ALA A 11 -11.58 17.84 11.20
CA ALA A 11 -12.93 17.41 10.87
C ALA A 11 -13.14 15.88 10.98
N ILE A 12 -12.10 15.06 10.88
CA ILE A 12 -12.23 13.60 11.06
C ILE A 12 -12.64 13.22 12.50
N LEU A 13 -12.46 14.13 13.47
CA LEU A 13 -12.78 13.88 14.87
C LEU A 13 -14.26 14.09 15.17
N THR A 14 -14.97 14.85 14.34
CA THR A 14 -16.35 15.30 14.62
C THR A 14 -17.34 14.96 13.51
N ASP A 15 -16.88 14.62 12.30
CA ASP A 15 -17.71 14.19 11.17
C ASP A 15 -17.34 12.77 10.72
N ALA A 16 -18.26 11.83 10.97
CA ALA A 16 -18.10 10.41 10.61
C ALA A 16 -17.87 10.21 9.10
N LYS A 17 -18.55 10.96 8.23
CA LYS A 17 -18.38 10.83 6.77
C LYS A 17 -16.99 11.29 6.33
N THR A 18 -16.45 12.30 7.00
CA THR A 18 -15.10 12.79 6.74
C THR A 18 -14.06 11.79 7.24
N ALA A 19 -14.28 11.16 8.40
CA ALA A 19 -13.46 10.07 8.90
C ALA A 19 -13.43 8.87 7.94
N ASP A 20 -14.60 8.42 7.44
CA ASP A 20 -14.69 7.29 6.51
C ASP A 20 -13.92 7.54 5.21
N ARG A 21 -14.04 8.75 4.65
CA ARG A 21 -13.29 9.14 3.44
C ARG A 21 -11.79 9.17 3.69
N TYR A 22 -11.36 9.69 4.83
CA TYR A 22 -9.94 9.70 5.20
C TYR A 22 -9.40 8.28 5.37
N ASN A 23 -10.13 7.40 6.07
CA ASN A 23 -9.74 6.00 6.24
C ASN A 23 -9.62 5.29 4.89
N ALA A 24 -10.60 5.46 3.99
CA ALA A 24 -10.53 4.89 2.64
C ALA A 24 -9.30 5.42 1.86
N ALA A 25 -8.97 6.71 1.98
CA ALA A 25 -7.80 7.29 1.33
C ALA A 25 -6.49 6.72 1.89
N ILE A 26 -6.40 6.52 3.21
CA ILE A 26 -5.25 5.92 3.89
C ILE A 26 -5.07 4.45 3.48
N GLU A 27 -6.13 3.66 3.46
CA GLU A 27 -6.07 2.26 3.04
C GLU A 27 -5.59 2.14 1.60
N LEU A 28 -6.14 2.95 0.70
CA LEU A 28 -5.73 2.99 -0.70
C LEU A 28 -4.25 3.41 -0.87
N TRP A 29 -3.79 4.39 -0.09
CA TRP A 29 -2.38 4.79 -0.08
C TRP A 29 -1.48 3.66 0.44
N GLY A 30 -1.89 3.01 1.53
CA GLY A 30 -1.18 1.87 2.13
C GLY A 30 -1.10 0.67 1.17
N GLU A 31 -2.17 0.38 0.45
CA GLU A 31 -2.20 -0.68 -0.58
C GLU A 31 -1.20 -0.40 -1.70
N ARG A 32 -1.12 0.85 -2.18
CA ARG A 32 -0.14 1.24 -3.21
C ARG A 32 1.29 1.10 -2.71
N LEU A 33 1.57 1.54 -1.49
CA LEU A 33 2.88 1.40 -0.85
C LEU A 33 3.25 -0.09 -0.68
N TRP A 34 2.31 -0.91 -0.22
CA TRP A 34 2.49 -2.34 -0.08
C TRP A 34 2.80 -3.01 -1.41
N ARG A 35 2.06 -2.69 -2.49
CA ARG A 35 2.31 -3.20 -3.84
C ARG A 35 3.69 -2.78 -4.37
N ALA A 36 4.15 -1.57 -4.06
CA ALA A 36 5.51 -1.12 -4.39
C ALA A 36 6.57 -1.91 -3.60
N GLY A 37 6.42 -2.00 -2.27
CA GLY A 37 7.32 -2.76 -1.41
C GLY A 37 7.42 -4.23 -1.79
N ALA A 38 6.31 -4.88 -2.13
CA ALA A 38 6.29 -6.26 -2.60
C ALA A 38 7.09 -6.46 -3.90
N ARG A 39 7.03 -5.49 -4.84
CA ARG A 39 7.84 -5.53 -6.06
C ARG A 39 9.33 -5.39 -5.76
N ILE A 40 9.69 -4.45 -4.89
CA ILE A 40 11.09 -4.21 -4.48
C ILE A 40 11.65 -5.43 -3.76
N CYS A 41 10.91 -6.02 -2.82
CA CYS A 41 11.31 -7.22 -2.09
C CYS A 41 11.67 -8.35 -3.07
N ARG A 42 10.79 -8.63 -4.03
CA ARG A 42 11.05 -9.68 -5.02
C ARG A 42 12.25 -9.37 -5.91
N ALA A 43 12.46 -8.10 -6.26
CA ALA A 43 13.62 -7.69 -7.06
C ALA A 43 14.93 -7.93 -6.30
N VAL A 44 15.04 -7.52 -5.03
CA VAL A 44 16.29 -7.72 -4.27
C VAL A 44 16.57 -9.20 -3.98
N VAL A 45 15.54 -10.02 -3.79
CA VAL A 45 15.70 -11.49 -3.68
C VAL A 45 16.17 -12.08 -5.00
N ALA A 46 15.64 -11.62 -6.14
CA ALA A 46 16.10 -12.04 -7.46
C ALA A 46 17.57 -11.64 -7.73
N ASP A 47 18.02 -10.52 -7.15
CA ASP A 47 19.42 -10.06 -7.18
C ASP A 47 20.33 -10.80 -6.17
N GLY A 48 19.82 -11.80 -5.45
CA GLY A 48 20.59 -12.68 -4.56
C GLY A 48 20.63 -12.25 -3.09
N MET A 49 19.84 -11.25 -2.69
CA MET A 49 19.75 -10.85 -1.28
C MET A 49 19.00 -11.90 -0.46
N ALA A 50 19.66 -12.45 0.56
CA ALA A 50 19.03 -13.33 1.54
C ALA A 50 18.28 -12.50 2.58
N LEU A 51 16.95 -12.45 2.47
CA LEU A 51 16.08 -11.77 3.43
C LEU A 51 15.64 -12.75 4.53
N PRO A 52 15.51 -12.30 5.80
CA PRO A 52 15.01 -13.14 6.90
C PRO A 52 13.47 -13.32 6.86
N PHE A 53 12.81 -12.91 5.79
CA PHE A 53 11.38 -12.99 5.59
C PHE A 53 11.04 -13.24 4.11
N THR A 54 9.85 -13.79 3.88
CA THR A 54 9.35 -14.09 2.53
C THR A 54 8.75 -12.84 1.88
N CYS A 55 9.07 -12.63 0.60
CA CYS A 55 8.44 -11.57 -0.18
C CYS A 55 6.99 -11.90 -0.53
N PRO A 56 6.06 -10.94 -0.44
CA PRO A 56 4.69 -11.17 -0.87
C PRO A 56 4.61 -11.62 -2.32
N ALA A 57 3.75 -12.61 -2.59
CA ALA A 57 3.49 -13.07 -3.94
C ALA A 57 2.89 -11.95 -4.81
N PRO A 58 3.06 -12.01 -6.15
CA PRO A 58 2.30 -11.15 -7.05
C PRO A 58 0.80 -11.31 -6.78
N ALA A 59 0.05 -10.21 -6.81
CA ALA A 59 -1.40 -10.30 -6.77
C ALA A 59 -1.88 -11.16 -7.94
N ALA A 60 -2.82 -12.07 -7.69
CA ALA A 60 -3.46 -12.83 -8.76
C ALA A 60 -4.04 -11.82 -9.77
N GLN A 61 -3.63 -11.94 -11.04
CA GLN A 61 -4.27 -11.18 -12.09
C GLN A 61 -5.71 -11.70 -12.22
N PRO A 62 -6.73 -10.83 -12.28
CA PRO A 62 -8.05 -11.26 -12.68
C PRO A 62 -7.91 -11.99 -14.03
N ALA A 63 -8.59 -13.12 -14.21
CA ALA A 63 -8.62 -13.81 -15.49
C ALA A 63 -9.01 -12.80 -16.57
N GLN A 64 -8.11 -12.57 -17.51
CA GLN A 64 -8.33 -11.68 -18.64
C GLN A 64 -9.37 -12.35 -19.56
N PRO A 65 -10.45 -11.66 -19.96
CA PRO A 65 -11.46 -12.24 -20.86
C PRO A 65 -10.91 -12.53 -22.25
#